data_AF-A0A914R5E3-F1
#
_entry.id   AF-A0A914R5E3-F1
#
_cell.length_a   1.000
_cell.length_b   1.000
_cell.length_c   1.000
_cell.angle_alpha   90.00
_cell.angle_beta   90.00
_cell.angle_gamma   90.00
#
_symmetry.space_group_name_H-M   'P 1'
#
loop_
_entity.id
_entity.type
_entity.pdbx_description
1 polymer ?
#
loop_
_entity_poly.entity_id
_entity_poly.type
_entity_poly.pdbx_seq_one_letter_code
_entity_poly.pdbx_strand_id
1 'polypeptide(L)'
;LRNHPERAIAAECDSHRPHTFVPVLPEQLIEYLESPTPYIMGLLHSVRNLNVELDTTIVVDLDIGAVYIPPTVTLPLIPEPFAQRFICSLQMVCPFIGLLLERFV
;
A
#
# COMPACT_ATOMS: atom_id res chain seq x y z
N LEU A 1 6.11 -12.66 -22.80
CA LEU A 1 4.95 -11.76 -23.02
C LEU A 1 4.11 -11.84 -21.74
N ARG A 2 4.33 -11.09 -20.66
CA ARG A 2 4.67 -9.69 -20.51
C ARG A 2 5.23 -9.58 -19.08
N ASN A 3 6.54 -9.36 -18.92
CA ASN A 3 7.14 -9.09 -17.62
C ASN A 3 6.65 -7.70 -17.20
N HIS A 4 5.72 -7.63 -16.25
CA HIS A 4 5.33 -6.39 -15.58
C HIS A 4 6.04 -6.37 -14.23
N PRO A 5 7.20 -5.70 -14.12
CA PRO A 5 8.03 -5.85 -12.93
C PRO A 5 7.58 -5.00 -11.74
N GLU A 6 6.50 -4.22 -11.81
CA GLU A 6 6.22 -3.11 -10.88
C GLU A 6 4.92 -3.31 -10.10
N ARG A 7 4.92 -3.96 -8.92
CA ARG A 7 3.63 -4.07 -8.22
C ARG A 7 3.62 -4.16 -6.68
N ALA A 8 4.64 -3.65 -5.99
CA ALA A 8 4.50 -3.38 -4.55
C ALA A 8 4.35 -1.86 -4.31
N ILE A 9 3.33 -1.42 -3.57
CA ILE A 9 3.20 0.00 -3.17
C ILE A 9 3.59 0.10 -1.71
N ALA A 10 4.55 0.98 -1.43
CA ALA A 10 4.94 1.37 -0.09
C ALA A 10 4.32 2.75 0.19
N ALA A 11 3.53 2.85 1.26
CA ALA A 11 2.80 4.06 1.60
C ALA A 11 2.88 4.40 3.09
N GLU A 12 3.07 5.68 3.39
CA GLU A 12 2.94 6.26 4.73
C GLU A 12 1.87 7.36 4.70
N CYS A 13 0.90 7.29 5.62
CA CYS A 13 -0.30 8.12 5.60
C CYS A 13 -0.23 9.22 6.67
N ASP A 14 -0.05 10.48 6.25
CA ASP A 14 -0.31 11.67 7.08
C ASP A 14 -1.08 12.73 6.28
N SER A 15 -2.20 13.21 6.82
CA SER A 15 -3.26 13.89 6.08
C SER A 15 -3.00 15.37 5.75
N HIS A 16 -1.84 15.93 6.11
CA HIS A 16 -1.63 17.38 6.12
C HIS A 16 -0.72 17.95 5.02
N ARG A 17 -0.06 17.16 4.17
CA ARG A 17 0.92 17.67 3.18
C ARG A 17 0.95 16.89 1.86
N PRO A 18 1.44 17.50 0.75
CA PRO A 18 1.66 16.78 -0.49
C PRO A 18 2.66 15.63 -0.27
N HIS A 19 2.24 14.41 -0.60
CA HIS A 19 3.05 13.22 -0.50
C HIS A 19 4.05 13.13 -1.65
N THR A 20 5.24 12.63 -1.36
CA THR A 20 6.20 12.26 -2.40
C THR A 20 5.65 11.04 -3.16
N PHE A 21 5.33 11.22 -4.44
CA PHE A 21 4.86 10.14 -5.31
C PHE A 21 5.93 9.72 -6.30
N VAL A 22 6.40 8.48 -6.18
CA VAL A 22 7.38 7.87 -7.10
C VAL A 22 6.74 6.62 -7.69
N PRO A 23 6.26 6.65 -8.94
CA PRO A 23 5.57 5.51 -9.54
C PRO A 23 6.39 4.21 -9.51
N VAL A 24 7.71 4.32 -9.66
CA VAL A 24 8.66 3.21 -9.66
C VAL A 24 9.97 3.71 -9.08
N LEU A 25 10.34 3.22 -7.90
CA LEU A 25 11.61 3.52 -7.27
C LEU A 25 12.70 2.61 -7.86
N PRO A 26 13.77 3.17 -8.46
CA PRO A 26 14.94 2.40 -8.85
C PRO A 26 15.60 1.74 -7.64
N GLU A 27 16.19 0.56 -7.83
CA GLU A 27 16.86 -0.20 -6.77
C GLU A 27 18.01 0.59 -6.11
N GLN A 28 18.69 1.47 -6.86
CA GLN A 28 19.77 2.31 -6.35
C GLN A 28 19.30 3.37 -5.35
N LEU A 29 17.99 3.64 -5.29
CA LEU A 29 17.39 4.64 -4.39
C LEU A 29 16.60 3.98 -3.26
N ILE A 30 16.89 2.71 -2.96
CA ILE A 30 16.07 1.95 -2.02
C ILE A 30 16.08 2.51 -0.59
N GLU A 31 17.18 3.19 -0.22
CA GLU A 31 17.34 3.91 1.05
C GLU A 31 16.27 5.01 1.26
N TYR A 32 15.64 5.51 0.19
CA TYR A 32 14.58 6.51 0.29
C TYR A 32 13.29 5.95 0.91
N LEU A 33 13.16 4.62 1.05
CA LEU A 33 12.06 4.01 1.79
C LEU A 33 12.13 4.26 3.30
N GLU A 34 13.30 4.57 3.85
CA GLU A 34 13.49 4.95 5.26
C GLU A 34 13.23 6.45 5.47
N SER A 35 12.72 7.15 4.45
CA SER A 35 12.41 8.58 4.56
C SER A 35 11.39 8.81 5.67
N PRO A 36 11.63 9.78 6.58
CA PRO A 36 10.67 10.15 7.62
C PRO A 36 9.49 10.98 7.07
N THR A 37 9.46 11.23 5.75
CA THR A 37 8.39 11.99 5.11
C THR A 37 7.40 11.06 4.43
N PRO A 38 6.08 11.29 4.59
CA PRO A 38 5.05 10.48 3.96
C PRO A 38 5.25 10.34 2.45
N TYR A 39 5.25 9.10 1.96
CA TYR A 39 5.48 8.79 0.55
C TYR A 39 4.48 7.77 0.02
N ILE A 40 4.42 7.70 -1.31
CA ILE A 40 3.78 6.63 -2.07
C ILE A 40 4.77 6.22 -3.16
N MET A 41 5.36 5.03 -3.03
CA MET A 41 6.36 4.54 -3.96
C MET A 41 5.99 3.17 -4.52
N GLY A 42 6.11 2.99 -5.83
CA GLY A 42 6.04 1.68 -6.46
C GLY A 42 7.39 0.99 -6.45
N LEU A 43 7.40 -0.31 -6.16
CA LEU A 43 8.59 -1.13 -6.03
C LEU A 43 8.50 -2.33 -6.95
N LEU A 44 9.67 -2.72 -7.47
CA LEU A 44 9.80 -3.97 -8.20
C LEU A 44 9.79 -5.14 -7.22
N HIS A 45 9.23 -6.28 -7.62
CA HIS A 45 9.18 -7.47 -6.75
C HIS A 45 10.58 -7.90 -6.25
N SER A 46 11.61 -7.76 -7.09
CA SER A 46 13.01 -8.08 -6.76
C SER A 46 13.55 -7.29 -5.57
N VAL A 47 13.00 -6.11 -5.32
CA VAL A 47 13.47 -5.17 -4.30
C VAL A 47 13.15 -5.64 -2.87
N ARG A 48 12.16 -6.52 -2.71
CA ARG A 48 11.82 -7.12 -1.39
C ARG A 48 12.96 -7.93 -0.78
N ASN A 49 13.93 -8.36 -1.58
CA ASN A 49 15.06 -9.16 -1.13
C ASN A 49 16.21 -8.32 -0.56
N LEU A 50 16.11 -6.99 -0.55
CA LEU A 50 17.19 -6.09 -0.12
C LEU A 50 17.25 -5.81 1.39
N ASN A 51 16.53 -6.57 2.24
CA ASN A 51 16.58 -6.45 3.70
C ASN A 51 16.37 -5.01 4.24
N VAL A 52 15.44 -4.27 3.64
CA VAL A 52 15.10 -2.90 4.07
C VAL A 52 14.14 -2.95 5.25
N GLU A 53 14.40 -2.18 6.31
CA GLU A 53 13.52 -2.08 7.47
C GLU A 53 12.36 -1.12 7.16
N LEU A 54 11.15 -1.67 7.07
CA LEU A 54 9.92 -0.94 6.67
C LEU A 54 8.96 -0.80 7.85
N ASP A 55 9.49 -0.47 9.02
CA ASP A 55 8.80 -0.56 10.30
C ASP A 55 7.60 0.38 10.46
N THR A 56 7.50 1.43 9.65
CA THR A 56 6.38 2.41 9.64
C THR A 56 5.62 2.43 8.32
N THR A 57 5.99 1.55 7.39
CA THR A 57 5.51 1.60 6.00
C THR A 57 4.44 0.54 5.75
N ILE A 58 3.29 0.97 5.23
CA ILE A 58 2.27 0.03 4.75
C ILE A 58 2.72 -0.52 3.40
N VAL A 59 2.77 -1.85 3.28
CA VAL A 59 3.17 -2.52 2.03
C VAL A 59 1.97 -3.20 1.39
N VAL A 60 1.64 -2.81 0.16
CA VAL A 60 0.62 -3.45 -0.67
C VAL A 60 1.29 -4.34 -1.70
N ASP A 61 1.05 -5.64 -1.61
CA ASP A 61 1.41 -6.61 -2.65
C ASP A 61 0.26 -6.76 -3.65
N LEU A 62 0.46 -6.27 -4.87
CA LEU A 62 -0.56 -6.36 -5.91
C LEU A 62 -0.52 -7.69 -6.68
N ASP A 63 0.52 -8.52 -6.50
CA ASP A 63 0.62 -9.83 -7.16
C ASP A 63 -0.23 -10.88 -6.44
N ILE A 64 -0.20 -10.87 -5.10
CA ILE A 64 -1.02 -11.77 -4.28
C ILE A 64 -2.27 -11.10 -3.70
N GLY A 65 -2.41 -9.77 -3.85
CA GLY A 65 -3.52 -9.01 -3.28
C GLY A 65 -3.48 -9.03 -1.76
N ALA A 66 -2.36 -8.62 -1.16
CA ALA A 66 -2.20 -8.55 0.29
C ALA A 66 -1.76 -7.14 0.71
N VAL A 67 -2.18 -6.71 1.89
CA VAL A 67 -1.68 -5.49 2.52
C VAL A 67 -1.08 -5.87 3.86
N TYR A 68 0.15 -5.41 4.09
CA TYR A 68 0.91 -5.61 5.32
C TYR A 68 0.99 -4.27 6.03
N ILE A 69 0.43 -4.23 7.24
CA ILE A 69 0.43 -3.04 8.08
C ILE A 69 1.39 -3.32 9.24
N PRO A 70 2.46 -2.52 9.42
CA PRO A 70 3.33 -2.65 10.55
C PRO A 70 2.60 -2.39 11.87
N PRO A 71 3.00 -3.02 12.99
CA PRO A 71 2.34 -2.85 14.29
C PRO A 71 2.42 -1.43 14.85
N THR A 72 3.34 -0.61 14.35
CA THR A 72 3.52 0.79 14.71
C THR A 72 2.47 1.71 14.07
N VAL A 73 1.80 1.24 13.00
CA VAL A 73 0.83 2.02 12.23
C VAL A 73 -0.58 1.70 12.71
N THR A 74 -1.34 2.73 13.05
CA THR A 74 -2.77 2.60 13.37
C THR A 74 -3.58 3.17 12.23
N LEU A 75 -4.49 2.36 11.67
CA LEU A 75 -5.40 2.83 10.64
C LEU A 75 -6.65 3.44 11.29
N PRO A 76 -7.08 4.63 10.85
CA PRO A 76 -8.37 5.16 11.27
C PRO A 76 -9.49 4.28 10.72
N LEU A 77 -10.40 3.87 11.61
CA LEU A 77 -11.58 3.11 11.21
C LEU A 77 -12.59 4.02 10.51
N ILE A 78 -13.17 3.55 9.41
CA ILE A 78 -14.31 4.23 8.78
C ILE A 78 -15.56 3.91 9.61
N PRO A 79 -16.28 4.91 10.15
CA PRO A 79 -17.46 4.64 10.98
C PRO A 79 -18.59 3.98 10.18
N GLU A 80 -19.38 3.12 10.83
CA GLU A 80 -20.64 2.64 10.26
C GLU A 80 -21.72 3.74 10.23
N PRO A 81 -22.60 3.78 9.21
CA PRO A 81 -22.77 2.83 8.10
C PRO A 81 -21.90 3.14 6.87
N PHE A 82 -20.95 4.08 6.98
CA PHE A 82 -20.18 4.56 5.82
C PHE A 82 -19.24 3.49 5.28
N ALA A 83 -18.61 2.74 6.18
CA ALA A 83 -17.82 1.54 5.88
C ALA A 83 -18.60 0.56 5.00
N GLN A 84 -19.75 0.07 5.48
CA GLN A 84 -20.58 -0.86 4.74
C GLN A 84 -20.99 -0.33 3.36
N ARG A 85 -21.45 0.93 3.29
CA ARG A 85 -21.86 1.55 2.01
C ARG A 85 -20.72 1.65 1.02
N PHE A 86 -19.52 1.98 1.49
CA PHE A 86 -18.32 2.07 0.66
C PHE A 86 -17.94 0.70 0.09
N ILE A 87 -17.90 -0.35 0.92
CA ILE A 87 -17.61 -1.72 0.49
C ILE A 87 -18.63 -2.19 -0.53
N CYS A 88 -19.93 -2.06 -0.26
CA CYS A 88 -20.98 -2.47 -1.20
C CYS A 88 -20.86 -1.74 -2.55
N SER A 89 -20.55 -0.45 -2.52
CA SER A 89 -20.39 0.35 -3.76
C SER A 89 -19.21 -0.14 -4.60
N LEU A 90 -18.08 -0.47 -3.97
CA LEU A 90 -16.92 -1.02 -4.67
C LEU A 90 -17.16 -2.44 -5.20
N GLN A 91 -17.85 -3.28 -4.44
CA GLN A 91 -18.21 -4.65 -4.86
C GLN A 91 -19.11 -4.67 -6.11
N MET A 92 -19.99 -3.68 -6.28
CA MET A 92 -20.82 -3.58 -7.49
C MET A 92 -20.00 -3.37 -8.77
N VAL A 93 -18.88 -2.65 -8.66
CA VAL A 93 -18.00 -2.35 -9.80
C VAL A 93 -16.94 -3.45 -9.98
N CYS A 94 -16.47 -4.03 -8.87
CA CYS A 94 -15.42 -5.04 -8.89
C CYS A 94 -15.70 -6.13 -7.82
N PRO A 95 -16.44 -7.21 -8.17
CA PRO A 95 -16.89 -8.22 -7.21
C PRO A 95 -15.76 -8.92 -6.44
N PHE A 96 -14.58 -9.02 -7.05
CA PHE A 96 -13.39 -9.63 -6.44
C PHE A 96 -12.72 -8.76 -5.36
N ILE A 97 -13.00 -7.45 -5.30
CA ILE A 97 -12.46 -6.54 -4.27
C ILE A 97 -13.11 -6.79 -2.89
N GLY A 98 -14.32 -7.37 -2.85
CA GLY A 98 -15.05 -7.61 -1.61
C GLY A 98 -14.31 -8.46 -0.58
N LEU A 99 -13.64 -9.54 -1.02
CA LEU A 99 -12.84 -10.41 -0.14
C LEU A 99 -11.59 -9.70 0.42
N LEU A 100 -11.06 -8.71 -0.31
CA LEU A 100 -9.91 -7.95 0.14
C LEU A 100 -10.30 -6.98 1.26
N LEU A 101 -11.47 -6.33 1.13
CA LEU A 101 -11.90 -5.26 2.04
C LEU A 101 -12.38 -5.76 3.42
N GLU A 102 -12.95 -6.96 3.53
CA GLU A 102 -13.38 -7.51 4.83
C GLU A 102 -12.23 -7.73 5.83
N ARG A 103 -10.97 -7.69 5.37
CA ARG A 103 -9.80 -7.78 6.25
C ARG A 103 -9.29 -6.43 6.75
N PHE A 104 -9.78 -5.32 6.22
CA PHE A 104 -9.22 -3.97 6.44
C PHE A 104 -10.23 -2.94 6.96
N VAL A 105 -11.52 -3.27 7.02
CA VAL A 105 -12.58 -2.43 7.58
C VAL A 105 -13.16 -3.09 8.82
#